data_AF-A0A2U2ACI5-F1
#
_entry.id   AF-A0A2U2ACI5-F1
#
_cell.length_a   1.000
_cell.length_b   1.000
_cell.length_c   1.000
_cell.angle_alpha   90.00
_cell.angle_beta   90.00
_cell.angle_gamma   90.00
#
_symmetry.space_group_name_H-M   'P 1'
#
loop_
_entity.id
_entity.type
_entity.pdbx_description
1 polymer ?
#
loop_
_entity_poly.entity_id
_entity_poly.type
_entity_poly.pdbx_seq_one_letter_code
_entity_poly.pdbx_strand_id
1 'polypeptide(L)'
;MKVGENVTLGDQGLIIKDGPSVTKDGINAGDKVIAGVADGKDGKDAVNKGQLDEVKEGLTEAGLKFAGNKGEVQKKLGETLTIKGDLADDADATAENLRVDVNDDGDLVVKMSSKLTGINDLQVGKPGKDGEDGVDGKIGVNGKDGSSVVINGEDGSIGLTGPAGKDGKSPELNISENHLQE
;
A
#
# COMPACT_ATOMS: atom_id res chain seq x y z
N MET A 1 1.87 4.33 -71.56
CA MET A 1 1.33 5.19 -70.48
C MET A 1 2.48 5.99 -69.89
N LYS A 2 2.32 7.30 -69.66
CA LYS A 2 3.32 8.12 -68.94
C LYS A 2 2.80 8.31 -67.51
N VAL A 3 3.51 7.81 -66.51
CA VAL A 3 3.08 7.79 -65.09
C VAL A 3 3.47 9.04 -64.30
N GLY A 4 3.99 10.08 -64.98
CA GLY A 4 4.50 11.32 -64.38
C GLY A 4 6.00 11.26 -64.08
N GLU A 5 6.65 12.41 -63.94
CA GLU A 5 8.12 12.49 -63.72
C GLU A 5 8.55 12.09 -62.30
N ASN A 6 7.63 12.17 -61.33
CA ASN A 6 7.89 11.83 -59.93
C ASN A 6 7.61 10.36 -59.59
N VAL A 7 7.11 9.57 -60.54
CA VAL A 7 6.75 8.16 -60.31
C VAL A 7 7.62 7.29 -61.20
N THR A 8 8.36 6.39 -60.57
CA THR A 8 9.14 5.35 -61.25
C THR A 8 8.49 4.00 -61.00
N LEU A 9 8.26 3.22 -62.07
CA LEU A 9 7.84 1.82 -62.01
C LEU A 9 8.82 1.01 -62.85
N GLY A 10 9.55 0.07 -62.24
CA GLY A 10 10.58 -0.72 -62.91
C GLY A 10 11.11 -1.88 -62.07
N ASP A 11 12.34 -2.34 -62.36
CA ASP A 11 12.94 -3.55 -61.75
C ASP A 11 13.07 -3.50 -60.22
N GLN A 12 13.07 -2.29 -59.63
CA GLN A 12 13.11 -2.11 -58.18
C GLN A 12 11.70 -2.01 -57.55
N GLY A 13 10.63 -1.92 -58.34
CA GLY A 13 9.25 -1.75 -57.89
C GLY A 13 8.63 -0.39 -58.24
N LEU A 14 7.64 0.05 -57.44
CA LEU A 14 6.97 1.35 -57.53
C LEU A 14 7.62 2.34 -56.55
N ILE A 15 8.06 3.49 -57.04
CA ILE A 15 8.70 4.53 -56.23
C ILE A 15 8.07 5.89 -56.58
N ILE A 16 7.58 6.60 -55.56
CA ILE A 16 7.17 7.99 -55.66
C ILE A 16 8.29 8.84 -55.05
N LYS A 17 8.88 9.75 -55.84
CA LYS A 17 9.92 10.67 -55.37
C LYS A 17 9.40 11.47 -54.17
N ASP A 18 10.17 11.50 -53.08
CA ASP A 18 9.84 12.17 -51.81
C ASP A 18 8.52 11.65 -51.17
N GLY A 19 8.15 10.39 -51.46
CA GLY A 19 6.89 9.79 -51.02
C GLY A 19 6.97 8.26 -50.79
N PRO A 20 5.81 7.58 -50.78
CA PRO A 20 5.74 6.14 -50.57
C PRO A 20 6.40 5.31 -51.69
N SER A 21 6.81 4.09 -51.36
CA SER A 21 7.34 3.12 -52.32
C SER A 21 6.96 1.68 -51.96
N VAL A 22 6.84 0.82 -52.97
CA VAL A 22 6.68 -0.63 -52.85
C VAL A 22 7.77 -1.30 -53.67
N THR A 23 8.70 -1.96 -53.00
CA THR A 23 9.89 -2.57 -53.62
C THR A 23 10.02 -4.03 -53.19
N LYS A 24 11.03 -4.73 -53.72
CA LYS A 24 11.39 -6.09 -53.26
C LYS A 24 11.78 -6.16 -51.78
N ASP A 25 12.20 -5.04 -51.19
CA ASP A 25 12.62 -4.95 -49.79
C ASP A 25 11.44 -4.64 -48.85
N GLY A 26 10.24 -4.38 -49.41
CA GLY A 26 9.01 -4.13 -48.67
C GLY A 26 8.33 -2.80 -49.04
N ILE A 27 7.52 -2.30 -48.10
CA ILE A 27 6.72 -1.09 -48.25
C ILE A 27 7.29 0.00 -47.36
N ASN A 28 7.52 1.19 -47.92
CA ASN A 28 7.86 2.40 -47.17
C ASN A 28 6.75 3.44 -47.39
N ALA A 29 6.22 4.00 -46.30
CA ALA A 29 5.16 5.00 -46.35
C ALA A 29 5.67 6.44 -46.61
N GLY A 30 6.98 6.67 -46.59
CA GLY A 30 7.58 8.00 -46.83
C GLY A 30 7.10 9.06 -45.83
N ASP A 31 7.09 8.70 -44.54
CA ASP A 31 6.61 9.54 -43.42
C ASP A 31 5.16 10.03 -43.61
N LYS A 32 4.31 9.24 -44.27
CA LYS A 32 2.87 9.49 -44.40
C LYS A 32 2.06 8.51 -43.57
N VAL A 33 0.86 8.94 -43.18
CA VAL A 33 -0.13 8.09 -42.51
C VAL A 33 -0.67 7.07 -43.50
N ILE A 34 -0.73 5.80 -43.09
CA ILE A 34 -1.47 4.75 -43.80
C ILE A 34 -2.89 4.71 -43.22
N ALA A 35 -3.84 5.34 -43.90
CA ALA A 35 -5.24 5.39 -43.49
C ALA A 35 -6.03 4.18 -44.02
N GLY A 36 -7.20 3.91 -43.40
CA GLY A 36 -8.11 2.84 -43.87
C GLY A 36 -7.66 1.42 -43.55
N VAL A 37 -6.74 1.26 -42.59
CA VAL A 37 -6.34 -0.06 -42.08
C VAL A 37 -7.46 -0.58 -41.16
N ALA A 38 -8.16 -1.63 -41.59
CA ALA A 38 -9.14 -2.32 -40.77
C ALA A 38 -8.46 -2.99 -39.55
N ASP A 39 -9.25 -3.38 -38.54
CA ASP A 39 -8.71 -4.06 -37.36
C ASP A 39 -8.01 -5.36 -37.76
N GLY A 40 -6.77 -5.52 -37.28
CA GLY A 40 -6.02 -6.76 -37.45
C GLY A 40 -6.65 -7.88 -36.62
N LYS A 41 -6.74 -9.07 -37.20
CA LYS A 41 -7.35 -10.26 -36.58
C LYS A 41 -6.36 -11.41 -36.45
N ASP A 42 -5.47 -11.56 -37.42
CA ASP A 42 -4.45 -12.60 -37.44
C ASP A 42 -3.10 -12.05 -36.91
N GLY A 43 -2.24 -12.94 -36.42
CA GLY A 43 -0.98 -12.56 -35.75
C GLY A 43 0.06 -11.84 -36.62
N LYS A 44 -0.23 -11.60 -37.91
CA LYS A 44 0.63 -10.85 -38.84
C LYS A 44 -0.06 -9.64 -39.47
N ASP A 45 -1.29 -9.35 -39.06
CA ASP A 45 -2.00 -8.17 -39.54
C ASP A 45 -1.40 -6.90 -38.96
N ALA A 46 -1.53 -5.80 -39.70
CA ALA A 46 -1.24 -4.47 -39.17
C ALA A 46 -2.32 -4.09 -38.15
N VAL A 47 -1.91 -3.45 -37.06
CA VAL A 47 -2.82 -2.86 -36.07
C VAL A 47 -3.08 -1.39 -36.41
N ASN A 48 -4.33 -0.94 -36.26
CA ASN A 48 -4.66 0.48 -36.37
C ASN A 48 -4.62 1.17 -35.00
N LYS A 49 -4.74 2.50 -34.99
CA LYS A 49 -4.70 3.29 -33.74
C LYS A 49 -5.84 2.93 -32.77
N GLY A 50 -7.02 2.57 -33.28
CA GLY A 50 -8.17 2.20 -32.45
C GLY A 50 -7.86 1.01 -31.54
N GLN A 51 -7.25 -0.05 -32.09
CA GLN A 51 -6.84 -1.20 -31.30
C GLN A 51 -5.82 -0.84 -30.20
N LEU A 52 -4.91 0.10 -30.48
CA LEU A 52 -3.97 0.59 -29.47
C LEU A 52 -4.65 1.43 -28.38
N ASP A 53 -5.62 2.27 -28.75
CA ASP A 53 -6.40 3.06 -27.80
C ASP A 53 -7.23 2.14 -26.89
N GLU A 54 -7.86 1.10 -27.43
CA GLU A 54 -8.59 0.09 -26.66
C GLU A 54 -7.71 -0.62 -25.63
N VAL A 55 -6.49 -1.01 -26.01
CA VAL A 55 -5.51 -1.59 -25.08
C VAL A 55 -5.16 -0.58 -23.97
N LYS A 56 -4.91 0.68 -24.33
CA LYS A 56 -4.59 1.73 -23.36
C LYS A 56 -5.73 1.97 -22.38
N GLU A 57 -6.96 2.08 -22.88
CA GLU A 57 -8.15 2.26 -22.06
C GLU A 57 -8.37 1.06 -21.14
N GLY A 58 -8.30 -0.16 -21.69
CA GLY A 58 -8.43 -1.40 -20.92
C GLY A 58 -7.43 -1.49 -19.77
N LEU A 59 -6.16 -1.16 -20.00
CA LEU A 59 -5.14 -1.14 -18.96
C LEU A 59 -5.36 -0.05 -17.92
N THR A 60 -5.80 1.14 -18.34
CA THR A 60 -6.06 2.27 -17.45
C THR A 60 -7.26 1.99 -16.53
N GLU A 61 -8.33 1.41 -17.08
CA GLU A 61 -9.53 1.04 -16.32
C GLU A 61 -9.28 -0.17 -15.40
N ALA A 62 -8.47 -1.15 -15.82
CA ALA A 62 -8.09 -2.28 -14.97
C ALA A 62 -7.25 -1.84 -13.77
N GLY A 63 -6.25 -0.96 -13.99
CA GLY A 63 -5.45 -0.38 -12.91
C GLY A 63 -4.79 -1.42 -11.99
N LEU A 64 -4.62 -1.04 -10.72
CA LEU A 64 -4.12 -1.90 -9.64
C LEU A 64 -5.19 -2.05 -8.55
N LYS A 65 -5.36 -3.27 -8.05
CA LYS A 65 -6.26 -3.58 -6.93
C LYS A 65 -5.45 -3.93 -5.68
N PHE A 66 -5.85 -3.37 -4.55
CA PHE A 66 -5.24 -3.62 -3.25
C PHE A 66 -6.33 -4.12 -2.30
N ALA A 67 -6.19 -5.37 -1.86
CA ALA A 67 -7.09 -5.97 -0.88
C ALA A 67 -6.59 -5.63 0.53
N GLY A 68 -7.54 -5.38 1.45
CA GLY A 68 -7.28 -5.40 2.88
C GLY A 68 -7.95 -6.61 3.52
N ASN A 69 -7.81 -6.75 4.85
CA ASN A 69 -8.54 -7.77 5.61
C ASN A 69 -10.06 -7.70 5.40
N LYS A 70 -10.57 -6.52 5.03
CA LYS A 70 -11.95 -6.30 4.62
C LYS A 70 -11.99 -5.31 3.45
N GLY A 71 -12.56 -5.75 2.33
CA GLY A 71 -12.76 -4.92 1.14
C GLY A 71 -11.51 -4.75 0.29
N GLU A 72 -11.69 -4.07 -0.84
CA GLU A 72 -10.65 -3.79 -1.83
C GLU A 72 -10.74 -2.33 -2.27
N VAL A 73 -9.59 -1.76 -2.65
CA VAL A 73 -9.51 -0.49 -3.35
C VAL A 73 -8.85 -0.70 -4.71
N GLN A 74 -9.42 -0.12 -5.76
CA GLN A 74 -8.83 -0.08 -7.09
C GLN A 74 -8.33 1.32 -7.37
N LYS A 75 -7.14 1.42 -7.97
CA LYS A 75 -6.54 2.66 -8.45
C LYS A 75 -6.22 2.53 -9.92
N LYS A 76 -6.72 3.45 -10.73
CA LYS A 76 -6.38 3.49 -12.16
C LYS A 76 -4.90 3.83 -12.34
N LEU A 77 -4.33 3.48 -13.48
CA LEU A 77 -2.95 3.87 -13.79
C LEU A 77 -2.85 5.40 -13.78
N GLY A 78 -1.88 5.93 -13.02
CA GLY A 78 -1.69 7.37 -12.82
C GLY A 78 -2.40 7.96 -11.60
N GLU A 79 -3.28 7.21 -10.93
CA GLU A 79 -3.85 7.64 -9.65
C GLU A 79 -2.91 7.33 -8.47
N THR A 80 -2.92 8.19 -7.46
CA THR A 80 -2.19 7.96 -6.21
C THR A 80 -3.00 7.06 -5.27
N LEU A 81 -2.38 5.98 -4.80
CA LEU A 81 -2.83 5.25 -3.61
C LEU A 81 -2.28 5.96 -2.36
N THR A 82 -3.16 6.27 -1.41
CA THR A 82 -2.76 6.89 -0.14
C THR A 82 -2.87 5.88 0.99
N ILE A 83 -1.76 5.70 1.72
CA ILE A 83 -1.68 4.93 2.96
C ILE A 83 -1.13 5.90 4.00
N LYS A 84 -1.97 6.37 4.93
CA LYS A 84 -1.61 7.42 5.89
C LYS A 84 -2.09 7.10 7.30
N GLY A 85 -1.29 7.48 8.30
CA GLY A 85 -1.74 7.69 9.68
C GLY A 85 -2.01 9.18 9.93
N ASP A 86 -2.56 9.51 11.09
CA ASP A 86 -2.94 10.90 11.45
C ASP A 86 -1.84 11.64 12.28
N LEU A 87 -0.67 11.03 12.46
CA LEU A 87 0.47 11.67 13.12
C LEU A 87 0.94 12.88 12.29
N ALA A 88 1.25 13.99 12.95
CA ALA A 88 1.77 15.18 12.27
C ALA A 88 3.12 14.90 11.60
N ASP A 89 3.36 15.53 10.44
CA ASP A 89 4.55 15.28 9.60
C ASP A 89 5.88 15.60 10.31
N ASP A 90 5.86 16.50 11.29
CA ASP A 90 7.02 16.96 12.07
C ASP A 90 7.13 16.31 13.45
N ALA A 91 6.22 15.41 13.80
CA ALA A 91 6.30 14.65 15.05
C ALA A 91 7.31 13.50 14.94
N ASP A 92 7.94 13.15 16.06
CA ASP A 92 8.87 12.02 16.12
C ASP A 92 8.15 10.69 15.76
N ALA A 93 8.69 9.97 14.78
CA ALA A 93 8.18 8.68 14.32
C ALA A 93 9.30 7.63 14.27
N THR A 94 8.97 6.37 14.57
CA THR A 94 9.90 5.24 14.50
C THR A 94 9.41 4.15 13.56
N ALA A 95 10.32 3.59 12.76
CA ALA A 95 10.07 2.44 11.90
C ALA A 95 10.47 1.09 12.56
N GLU A 96 11.02 1.11 13.78
CA GLU A 96 11.60 -0.08 14.42
C GLU A 96 10.57 -1.18 14.70
N ASN A 97 9.32 -0.80 14.94
CA ASN A 97 8.28 -1.72 15.42
C ASN A 97 7.40 -2.29 14.32
N LEU A 98 7.47 -1.80 13.07
CA LEU A 98 6.66 -2.30 11.97
C LEU A 98 7.54 -2.93 10.89
N ARG A 99 7.16 -4.12 10.42
CA ARG A 99 7.83 -4.82 9.32
C ARG A 99 6.80 -5.25 8.28
N VAL A 100 7.20 -5.31 7.02
CA VAL A 100 6.40 -5.88 5.94
C VAL A 100 7.11 -7.11 5.40
N ASP A 101 6.42 -8.25 5.42
CA ASP A 101 6.89 -9.51 4.83
C ASP A 101 5.96 -9.93 3.68
N VAL A 102 6.41 -10.89 2.85
CA VAL A 102 5.54 -11.61 1.90
C VAL A 102 5.26 -13.00 2.48
N ASN A 103 4.01 -13.44 2.54
CA ASN A 103 3.65 -14.81 2.96
C ASN A 103 3.72 -15.80 1.77
N ASP A 104 3.44 -17.07 2.01
CA ASP A 104 3.49 -18.12 0.98
C ASP A 104 2.41 -17.96 -0.11
N ASP A 105 1.32 -17.24 0.20
CA ASP A 105 0.24 -16.92 -0.74
C ASP A 105 0.58 -15.70 -1.63
N GLY A 106 1.70 -15.01 -1.35
CA GLY A 106 2.14 -13.82 -2.07
C GLY A 106 1.60 -12.50 -1.51
N ASP A 107 0.89 -12.51 -0.38
CA ASP A 107 0.36 -11.32 0.27
C ASP A 107 1.44 -10.55 1.03
N LEU A 108 1.32 -9.22 1.04
CA LEU A 108 2.07 -8.36 1.94
C LEU A 108 1.45 -8.39 3.35
N VAL A 109 2.22 -8.80 4.35
CA VAL A 109 1.78 -8.86 5.74
C VAL A 109 2.52 -7.82 6.57
N VAL A 110 1.77 -6.86 7.14
CA VAL A 110 2.29 -5.90 8.10
C VAL A 110 2.34 -6.55 9.48
N LYS A 111 3.52 -6.61 10.07
CA LYS A 111 3.80 -7.21 11.38
C LYS A 111 4.25 -6.14 12.35
N MET A 112 3.90 -6.31 13.62
CA MET A 112 4.40 -5.51 14.72
C MET A 112 5.40 -6.30 15.56
N SER A 113 6.48 -5.66 16.02
CA SER A 113 7.45 -6.28 16.92
C SER A 113 6.78 -6.77 18.21
N SER A 114 7.14 -7.96 18.68
CA SER A 114 6.70 -8.46 20.00
C SER A 114 7.44 -7.81 21.17
N LYS A 115 8.49 -7.02 20.87
CA LYS A 115 9.24 -6.21 21.82
C LYS A 115 9.26 -4.78 21.28
N LEU A 116 8.31 -3.97 21.72
CA LEU A 116 8.22 -2.58 21.28
C LEU A 116 9.37 -1.75 21.87
N THR A 117 10.06 -1.00 21.02
CA THR A 117 11.12 -0.04 21.40
C THR A 117 10.79 1.36 20.88
N GLY A 118 11.42 2.40 21.43
CA GLY A 118 11.20 3.78 20.97
C GLY A 118 9.78 4.32 21.19
N ILE A 119 9.02 3.73 22.11
CA ILE A 119 7.74 4.26 22.58
C ILE A 119 8.02 4.99 23.91
N ASN A 120 7.99 6.32 23.87
CA ASN A 120 8.31 7.14 25.03
C ASN A 120 7.11 7.32 25.97
N ASP A 121 5.92 7.53 25.38
CA ASP A 121 4.68 7.76 26.10
C ASP A 121 3.58 6.82 25.62
N LEU A 122 2.79 6.31 26.57
CA LEU A 122 1.58 5.53 26.30
C LEU A 122 0.41 6.19 27.05
N GLN A 123 -0.43 6.91 26.31
CA GLN A 123 -1.66 7.45 26.86
C GLN A 123 -2.78 6.41 26.77
N VAL A 124 -3.33 6.03 27.92
CA VAL A 124 -4.54 5.20 28.04
C VAL A 124 -5.66 6.01 28.66
N GLY A 125 -6.87 5.87 28.13
CA GLY A 125 -7.98 6.75 28.49
C GLY A 125 -7.96 8.06 27.73
N LYS A 126 -8.97 8.91 27.96
CA LYS A 126 -9.12 10.22 27.33
C LYS A 126 -9.39 11.26 28.41
N PRO A 127 -8.64 12.38 28.43
CA PRO A 127 -8.98 13.50 29.30
C PRO A 127 -10.41 13.98 29.05
N GLY A 128 -11.08 14.39 30.12
CA GLY A 128 -12.34 15.13 30.03
C GLY A 128 -12.14 16.47 29.32
N LYS A 129 -13.21 17.01 28.73
CA LYS A 129 -13.25 18.41 28.29
C LYS A 129 -13.77 19.28 29.43
N ASP A 130 -13.62 20.59 29.34
CA ASP A 130 -14.09 21.52 30.38
C ASP A 130 -15.54 21.25 30.79
N GLY A 131 -15.75 20.81 32.04
CA GLY A 131 -17.06 20.51 32.61
C GLY A 131 -17.63 19.12 32.32
N GLU A 132 -16.88 18.24 31.64
CA GLU A 132 -17.24 16.83 31.41
C GLU A 132 -16.12 15.91 31.90
N ASP A 133 -16.49 14.81 32.58
CA ASP A 133 -15.52 13.81 33.02
C ASP A 133 -14.86 13.11 31.82
N GLY A 134 -13.61 12.67 32.03
CA GLY A 134 -12.87 11.88 31.05
C GLY A 134 -13.36 10.43 30.95
N VAL A 135 -12.69 9.65 30.09
CA VAL A 135 -12.87 8.19 30.05
C VAL A 135 -11.61 7.55 30.60
N ASP A 136 -11.75 6.76 31.66
CA ASP A 136 -10.60 6.16 32.32
C ASP A 136 -9.87 5.15 31.44
N GLY A 137 -8.54 5.23 31.50
CA GLY A 137 -7.65 4.21 30.95
C GLY A 137 -7.46 3.08 31.94
N LYS A 138 -7.43 1.84 31.44
CA LYS A 138 -7.04 0.66 32.21
C LYS A 138 -5.82 0.02 31.57
N ILE A 139 -4.76 -0.14 32.35
CA ILE A 139 -3.61 -0.97 31.98
C ILE A 139 -3.71 -2.27 32.76
N GLY A 140 -3.81 -3.39 32.06
CA GLY A 140 -3.71 -4.72 32.63
C GLY A 140 -2.39 -5.36 32.24
N VAL A 141 -1.60 -5.80 33.21
CA VAL A 141 -0.46 -6.68 32.96
C VAL A 141 -0.82 -8.08 33.43
N ASN A 142 -0.79 -9.06 32.53
CA ASN A 142 -1.03 -10.45 32.87
C ASN A 142 0.33 -11.15 33.06
N GLY A 143 0.60 -11.55 34.28
CA GLY A 143 1.69 -12.45 34.64
C GLY A 143 1.37 -13.90 34.29
N LYS A 144 2.41 -14.74 34.38
CA LYS A 144 2.27 -16.19 34.29
C LYS A 144 1.26 -16.69 35.35
N ASP A 145 0.48 -17.72 35.00
CA ASP A 145 -0.51 -18.36 35.87
C ASP A 145 -1.70 -17.46 36.28
N GLY A 146 -2.04 -16.45 35.46
CA GLY A 146 -3.26 -15.65 35.62
C GLY A 146 -3.20 -14.57 36.70
N SER A 147 -2.00 -14.33 37.27
CA SER A 147 -1.75 -13.16 38.11
C SER A 147 -1.83 -11.90 37.27
N SER A 148 -2.40 -10.82 37.79
CA SER A 148 -2.49 -9.54 37.06
C SER A 148 -2.35 -8.35 37.99
N VAL A 149 -1.75 -7.29 37.45
CA VAL A 149 -1.80 -5.94 38.05
C VAL A 149 -2.64 -5.06 37.16
N VAL A 150 -3.57 -4.35 37.78
CA VAL A 150 -4.39 -3.33 37.15
C VAL A 150 -4.04 -1.99 37.76
N ILE A 151 -3.80 -0.99 36.93
CA ILE A 151 -3.73 0.42 37.36
C ILE A 151 -5.02 1.08 36.87
N ASN A 152 -5.80 1.62 37.81
CA ASN A 152 -7.03 2.35 37.52
C ASN A 152 -6.71 3.85 37.41
N GLY A 153 -7.06 4.47 36.28
CA GLY A 153 -6.89 5.91 36.08
C GLY A 153 -7.79 6.76 36.96
N GLU A 154 -8.98 6.26 37.35
CA GLU A 154 -10.02 7.00 38.07
C GLU A 154 -9.55 7.47 39.46
N ASP A 155 -9.00 6.54 40.25
CA ASP A 155 -8.62 6.77 41.65
C ASP A 155 -7.10 6.56 41.89
N GLY A 156 -6.34 6.30 40.82
CA GLY A 156 -4.92 5.96 40.90
C GLY A 156 -4.63 4.64 41.62
N SER A 157 -5.65 3.84 41.92
CA SER A 157 -5.49 2.60 42.65
C SER A 157 -4.77 1.55 41.81
N ILE A 158 -3.98 0.73 42.50
CA ILE A 158 -3.33 -0.44 41.93
C ILE A 158 -4.06 -1.66 42.46
N GLY A 159 -4.86 -2.31 41.61
CA GLY A 159 -5.56 -3.55 41.92
C GLY A 159 -4.70 -4.77 41.59
N LEU A 160 -4.61 -5.73 42.51
CA LEU A 160 -3.94 -7.02 42.29
C LEU A 160 -4.97 -8.14 42.25
N THR A 161 -4.98 -8.94 41.18
CA THR A 161 -5.90 -10.07 41.05
C THR A 161 -5.14 -11.32 40.62
N GLY A 162 -5.38 -12.46 41.27
CA GLY A 162 -4.71 -13.72 40.96
C GLY A 162 -5.10 -14.83 41.94
N PRO A 163 -4.91 -16.12 41.57
CA PRO A 163 -5.14 -17.22 42.49
C PRO A 163 -4.22 -17.08 43.72
N ALA A 164 -4.67 -17.61 44.85
CA ALA A 164 -3.82 -17.69 46.03
C ALA A 164 -2.50 -18.39 45.68
N GLY A 165 -1.39 -17.89 46.22
CA GLY A 165 -0.07 -18.49 46.03
C GLY A 165 -0.04 -19.95 46.49
N LYS A 166 1.04 -20.68 46.21
CA LYS A 166 1.20 -22.07 46.70
C LYS A 166 1.11 -22.18 48.23
N ASP A 167 1.26 -21.06 48.94
CA ASP A 167 1.13 -20.85 50.38
C ASP A 167 -0.28 -20.39 50.84
N GLY A 168 -1.23 -20.23 49.91
CA GLY A 168 -2.62 -19.87 50.21
C GLY A 168 -2.89 -18.37 50.36
N LYS A 169 -1.91 -17.49 50.10
CA LYS A 169 -2.07 -16.03 50.25
C LYS A 169 -2.55 -15.35 48.98
N SER A 170 -3.42 -14.35 49.12
CA SER A 170 -3.83 -13.45 48.03
C SER A 170 -2.65 -12.60 47.55
N PRO A 171 -2.69 -12.07 46.31
CA PRO A 171 -1.72 -11.08 45.86
C PRO A 171 -1.68 -9.86 46.78
N GLU A 172 -0.49 -9.43 47.20
CA GLU A 172 -0.27 -8.29 48.11
C GLU A 172 0.55 -7.19 47.40
N LEU A 173 0.20 -5.92 47.65
CA LEU A 173 0.92 -4.76 47.12
C LEU A 173 2.14 -4.47 48.00
N ASN A 174 3.32 -4.84 47.52
CA ASN A 174 4.57 -4.56 48.22
C ASN A 174 5.13 -3.20 47.78
N ILE A 175 4.92 -2.17 48.60
CA ILE A 175 5.58 -0.86 48.45
C ILE A 175 6.86 -0.92 49.28
N SER A 176 8.02 -0.84 48.63
CA SER A 176 9.30 -0.73 49.34
C SER A 176 9.73 0.73 49.33
N GLU A 177 9.69 1.38 50.50
CA GLU A 177 10.25 2.72 50.70
C GLU A 177 11.76 2.59 50.92
N ASN A 178 12.56 3.17 50.03
CA ASN A 178 14.00 3.24 50.21
C ASN A 178 14.31 4.42 51.14
N HIS A 179 14.29 4.21 52.46
CA HIS A 179 14.77 5.21 53.40
C HIS A 179 16.27 5.38 53.23
N LEU A 180 16.69 6.56 52.74
CA LEU A 180 18.05 7.05 52.91
C LEU A 180 18.33 7.10 54.42
N GLN A 181 19.20 6.21 54.90
CA GLN A 181 19.79 6.40 56.22
C GLN A 181 20.75 7.59 56.10
N GLU A 182 20.43 8.70 56.77
CA GLU A 182 21.38 9.80 57.01
C GLU A 182 22.57 9.35 57.86
#